data_AF-A0AAN8KSJ3-F1
#
_entry.id   AF-A0AAN8KSJ3-F1
#
_cell.length_a   1.000
_cell.length_b   1.000
_cell.length_c   1.000
_cell.angle_alpha   90.00
_cell.angle_beta   90.00
_cell.angle_gamma   90.00
#
_symmetry.space_group_name_H-M   'P 1'
#
loop_
_entity.id
_entity.type
_entity.pdbx_description
1 polymer ?
#
loop_
_entity_poly.entity_id
_entity_poly.type
_entity_poly.pdbx_seq_one_letter_code
_entity_poly.pdbx_strand_id
1 'polypeptide(L)'
;MASLNDRSVWDEVEDGIGEEVLKMSTEEIVQRTRLLDSEIKIMKSEVLRVTHELQAMKDKIKENTEKIKVNKTLPYLVSNVIELLDVDPNDQEEDGANIDLDSQRKGKCAVIKTSTRQTYFLPVIGLVDAEKLKPGDLVGVNKDSYLILETLPTEYDSRVKAMEVDERPTEQYSDIGGLDKQIQELVEAIVLPMNHKEKFENLGIQPPKGVLMYGPPGTGKTLLARACAAQTKATFLKLAGPQLVQMFIGDGAKLVRDAFALAKEKAPSIIFIDELDAIGTKRFDSEKAGDREVQRTMLELLNQLDGFQPNMQVKVIAATNRVDILDPALLRSDVWTVR
;
A
#
# COMPACT_ATOMS: atom_id res chain seq x y z
N MET A 1 -3.50 -22.81 30.24
CA MET A 1 -3.00 -23.99 30.97
C MET A 1 -3.97 -24.26 32.10
N ALA A 2 -4.95 -25.14 31.89
CA ALA A 2 -5.72 -25.69 33.00
C ALA A 2 -4.77 -26.61 33.77
N SER A 3 -4.59 -26.33 35.06
CA SER A 3 -3.76 -27.14 35.96
C SER A 3 -4.37 -28.54 36.09
N LEU A 4 -3.53 -29.57 36.15
CA LEU A 4 -3.89 -30.99 36.41
C LEU A 4 -4.69 -31.26 37.72
N ASN A 5 -5.15 -30.24 38.43
CA ASN A 5 -5.87 -30.31 39.70
C ASN A 5 -7.38 -30.05 39.60
N ASP A 6 -7.96 -29.95 38.40
CA ASP A 6 -9.42 -29.86 38.25
C ASP A 6 -10.05 -31.23 38.51
N ARG A 7 -10.61 -31.41 39.72
CA ARG A 7 -11.27 -32.65 40.17
C ARG A 7 -12.48 -33.04 39.31
N SER A 8 -13.10 -32.07 38.63
CA SER A 8 -14.29 -32.27 37.79
C SER A 8 -14.04 -33.14 36.56
N VAL A 9 -12.80 -33.25 36.08
CA VAL A 9 -12.46 -34.08 34.90
C VAL A 9 -12.45 -35.58 35.25
N TRP A 10 -12.29 -35.92 36.53
CA TRP A 10 -12.20 -37.31 36.99
C TRP A 10 -13.58 -37.90 37.32
N ASP A 11 -14.51 -37.08 37.81
CA ASP A 11 -15.85 -37.52 38.22
C ASP A 11 -16.72 -38.00 37.04
N GLU A 12 -16.53 -37.47 35.82
CA GLU A 12 -17.30 -37.91 34.64
C GLU A 12 -16.79 -39.23 34.02
N VAL A 13 -15.60 -39.70 34.38
CA VAL A 13 -14.98 -40.90 33.79
C VAL A 13 -15.18 -42.13 34.69
N GLU A 14 -15.39 -41.95 36.00
CA GLU A 14 -15.56 -43.06 36.96
C GLU A 14 -16.78 -43.95 36.66
N ASP A 15 -17.88 -43.37 36.14
CA ASP A 15 -19.13 -44.10 35.90
C ASP A 15 -19.02 -45.17 34.79
N GLY A 16 -18.08 -45.03 33.85
CA GLY A 16 -17.85 -46.02 32.78
C GLY A 16 -16.82 -47.11 33.13
N ILE A 17 -15.83 -46.77 33.95
CA ILE A 17 -14.71 -47.66 34.29
C ILE A 17 -15.16 -48.76 35.26
N GLY A 18 -16.04 -48.42 36.22
CA GLY A 18 -16.50 -49.38 37.24
C GLY A 18 -17.20 -50.61 36.67
N GLU A 19 -18.04 -50.43 35.64
CA GLU A 19 -18.83 -51.53 35.05
C GLU A 19 -18.01 -52.45 34.14
N GLU A 20 -16.98 -51.92 33.44
CA GLU A 20 -16.02 -52.72 32.67
C GLU A 20 -15.07 -53.51 33.59
N VAL A 21 -14.60 -52.90 34.67
CA VAL A 21 -13.67 -53.53 35.64
C VAL A 21 -14.37 -54.66 36.41
N LEU A 22 -15.67 -54.54 36.68
CA LEU A 22 -16.49 -55.61 37.28
C LEU A 22 -16.70 -56.82 36.35
N LYS A 23 -16.61 -56.63 35.02
CA LYS A 23 -16.79 -57.68 34.00
C LYS A 23 -15.49 -58.38 33.63
N MET A 24 -14.33 -57.81 33.95
CA MET A 24 -13.00 -58.34 33.63
C MET A 24 -12.47 -59.26 34.72
N SER A 25 -11.65 -60.23 34.32
CA SER A 25 -10.96 -61.08 35.29
C SER A 25 -9.84 -60.30 36.01
N THR A 26 -9.54 -60.66 37.26
CA THR A 26 -8.43 -60.06 38.03
C THR A 26 -7.08 -60.13 37.28
N GLU A 27 -6.87 -61.17 36.48
CA GLU A 27 -5.65 -61.34 35.65
C GLU A 27 -5.58 -60.28 34.54
N GLU A 28 -6.72 -59.95 33.93
CA GLU A 28 -6.85 -59.00 32.82
C GLU A 28 -6.63 -57.57 33.29
N ILE A 29 -7.12 -57.22 34.49
CA ILE A 29 -6.88 -55.93 35.15
C ILE A 29 -5.38 -55.74 35.45
N VAL A 30 -4.70 -56.80 35.92
CA VAL A 30 -3.26 -56.77 36.19
C VAL A 30 -2.43 -56.65 34.90
N GLN A 31 -2.85 -57.26 33.81
CA GLN A 31 -2.18 -57.08 32.51
C GLN A 31 -2.39 -55.67 31.97
N ARG A 32 -3.61 -55.13 32.03
CA ARG A 32 -3.94 -53.77 31.55
C ARG A 32 -3.20 -52.68 32.32
N THR A 33 -3.13 -52.80 33.65
CA THR A 33 -2.35 -51.87 34.49
C THR A 33 -0.86 -51.91 34.15
N ARG A 34 -0.26 -53.09 33.93
CA ARG A 34 1.14 -53.20 33.48
C ARG A 34 1.39 -52.58 32.11
N LEU A 35 0.45 -52.72 31.17
CA LEU A 35 0.53 -52.09 29.86
C LEU A 35 0.48 -50.56 29.98
N LEU A 36 -0.49 -50.04 30.75
CA LEU A 36 -0.63 -48.60 30.99
C LEU A 36 0.59 -48.01 31.72
N ASP A 37 1.17 -48.70 32.70
CA ASP A 37 2.41 -48.26 33.36
C ASP A 37 3.59 -48.20 32.38
N SER A 38 3.67 -49.18 31.47
CA SER A 38 4.67 -49.20 30.42
C SER A 38 4.48 -48.03 29.45
N GLU A 39 3.23 -47.75 29.09
CA GLU A 39 2.84 -46.66 28.20
C GLU A 39 3.11 -45.29 28.83
N ILE A 40 2.76 -45.09 30.10
CA ILE A 40 3.06 -43.86 30.87
C ILE A 40 4.57 -43.63 30.92
N LYS A 41 5.37 -44.68 31.10
CA LYS A 41 6.83 -44.57 31.12
C LYS A 41 7.39 -44.13 29.77
N ILE A 42 6.85 -44.67 28.67
CA ILE A 42 7.20 -44.27 27.30
C ILE A 42 6.77 -42.83 27.06
N MET A 43 5.51 -42.48 27.33
CA MET A 43 4.98 -41.12 27.17
C MET A 43 5.78 -40.09 27.97
N LYS A 44 6.13 -40.40 29.23
CA LYS A 44 6.96 -39.50 30.05
C LYS A 44 8.35 -39.29 29.44
N SER A 45 8.94 -40.33 28.86
CA SER A 45 10.23 -40.21 28.16
C SER A 45 10.12 -39.39 26.87
N GLU A 46 9.02 -39.53 26.12
CA GLU A 46 8.78 -38.74 24.91
C GLU A 46 8.52 -37.27 25.22
N VAL A 47 7.74 -36.97 26.26
CA VAL A 47 7.52 -35.59 26.72
C VAL A 47 8.84 -34.93 27.09
N LEU A 48 9.74 -35.65 27.77
CA LEU A 48 11.08 -35.15 28.10
C LEU A 48 11.95 -34.93 26.86
N ARG A 49 11.88 -35.82 25.86
CA ARG A 49 12.59 -35.66 24.58
C ARG A 49 12.10 -34.41 23.83
N VAL A 50 10.78 -34.30 23.62
CA VAL A 50 10.17 -33.18 22.89
C VAL A 50 10.41 -31.85 23.60
N THR A 51 10.36 -31.81 24.94
CA THR A 51 10.65 -30.58 25.70
C THR A 51 12.11 -30.16 25.55
N HIS A 52 13.05 -31.10 25.56
CA HIS A 52 14.46 -30.80 25.32
C HIS A 52 14.72 -30.34 23.87
N GLU A 53 14.12 -30.99 22.87
CA GLU A 53 14.21 -30.58 21.46
C GLU A 53 13.63 -29.18 21.23
N LEU A 54 12.47 -28.90 21.83
CA LEU A 54 11.82 -27.60 21.75
C LEU A 54 12.66 -26.49 22.40
N GLN A 55 13.31 -26.79 23.53
CA GLN A 55 14.23 -25.86 24.18
C GLN A 55 15.47 -25.60 23.30
N ALA A 56 16.08 -26.65 22.75
CA ALA A 56 17.23 -26.54 21.86
C ALA A 56 16.90 -25.74 20.58
N MET A 57 15.71 -25.94 20.00
CA MET A 57 15.25 -25.14 18.86
C MET A 57 15.03 -23.67 19.23
N LYS A 58 14.45 -23.39 20.40
CA LYS A 58 14.27 -22.01 20.88
C LYS A 58 15.59 -21.27 21.04
N ASP A 59 16.59 -21.94 21.61
CA ASP A 59 17.92 -21.35 21.82
C ASP A 59 18.60 -21.05 20.47
N LYS A 60 18.49 -21.96 19.49
CA LYS A 60 18.97 -21.73 18.11
C LYS A 60 18.25 -20.55 17.43
N ILE A 61 16.93 -20.45 17.59
CA ILE A 61 16.16 -19.33 17.03
C ILE A 61 16.62 -18.01 17.63
N LYS A 62 16.84 -17.97 18.96
CA LYS A 62 17.32 -16.77 19.65
C LYS A 62 18.70 -16.36 19.15
N GLU A 63 19.65 -17.30 19.05
CA GLU A 63 21.00 -17.05 18.53
C GLU A 63 20.96 -16.54 17.08
N ASN A 64 20.16 -17.16 16.22
CA ASN A 64 20.01 -16.73 14.82
C ASN A 64 19.39 -15.34 14.71
N THR A 65 18.40 -15.02 15.56
CA THR A 65 17.75 -13.71 15.58
C THR A 65 18.73 -12.61 16.00
N GLU A 66 19.61 -12.88 16.97
CA GLU A 66 20.66 -11.95 17.37
C GLU A 66 21.68 -11.72 16.24
N LYS A 67 22.11 -12.78 15.54
CA LYS A 67 22.98 -12.66 14.35
C LYS A 67 22.34 -11.82 13.25
N ILE A 68 21.06 -12.05 12.95
CA ILE A 68 20.31 -11.25 11.96
C ILE A 68 20.23 -9.79 12.41
N LYS A 69 20.00 -9.52 13.69
CA LYS A 69 19.91 -8.15 14.23
C LYS A 69 21.23 -7.39 14.09
N VAL A 70 22.37 -8.05 14.30
CA VAL A 70 23.70 -7.44 14.09
C VAL A 70 23.91 -7.08 12.61
N ASN A 71 23.49 -7.96 11.69
CA ASN A 71 23.58 -7.69 10.26
C ASN A 71 22.54 -6.68 9.76
N LYS A 72 21.40 -6.57 10.46
CA LYS A 72 20.37 -5.54 10.26
C LYS A 72 20.71 -4.27 11.04
N THR A 73 21.98 -3.92 11.21
CA THR A 73 22.33 -2.63 11.80
C THR A 73 22.26 -1.52 10.76
N LEU A 74 21.69 -0.39 11.14
CA LEU A 74 21.76 0.85 10.35
C LEU A 74 23.23 1.28 10.25
N PRO A 75 23.69 1.83 9.11
CA PRO A 75 22.90 2.36 7.98
C PRO A 75 22.77 1.41 6.77
N TYR A 76 21.57 1.32 6.19
CA TYR A 76 21.36 0.64 4.89
C TYR A 76 21.51 1.62 3.71
N LEU A 77 21.80 1.07 2.54
CA LEU A 77 21.73 1.77 1.26
C LEU A 77 20.35 1.55 0.64
N VAL A 78 19.69 2.63 0.23
CA VAL A 78 18.39 2.52 -0.46
C VAL A 78 18.61 2.13 -1.92
N SER A 79 17.83 1.17 -2.41
CA SER A 79 17.87 0.68 -3.79
C SER A 79 16.47 0.44 -4.32
N ASN A 80 16.32 0.46 -5.64
CA ASN A 80 15.07 0.09 -6.32
C ASN A 80 15.23 -1.27 -6.99
N VAL A 81 14.22 -2.13 -6.83
CA VAL A 81 14.16 -3.39 -7.60
C VAL A 81 13.81 -3.06 -9.04
N ILE A 82 14.65 -3.45 -9.99
CA ILE A 82 14.39 -3.23 -11.42
C ILE A 82 13.55 -4.37 -11.96
N GLU A 83 14.00 -5.60 -11.72
CA GLU A 83 13.43 -6.79 -12.31
C GLU A 83 13.67 -8.01 -11.41
N LEU A 84 12.72 -8.93 -11.43
CA LEU A 84 12.82 -10.25 -10.82
C LEU A 84 12.98 -11.26 -11.94
N LEU A 85 14.05 -12.04 -11.88
CA LEU A 85 14.41 -13.01 -12.90
C LEU A 85 14.24 -14.40 -12.30
N ASP A 86 13.57 -15.29 -13.00
CA ASP A 86 13.58 -16.71 -12.67
C ASP A 86 14.72 -17.33 -13.46
N VAL A 87 15.80 -17.72 -12.78
CA VAL A 87 16.93 -18.41 -13.42
C VAL A 87 16.68 -19.90 -13.32
N ASP A 88 16.33 -20.51 -14.45
CA ASP A 88 16.38 -21.96 -14.58
C ASP A 88 17.84 -22.38 -14.83
N PRO A 89 18.37 -23.36 -14.09
CA PRO A 89 19.69 -23.89 -14.37
C PRO A 89 19.71 -24.46 -15.78
N ASN A 90 20.68 -24.04 -16.60
CA ASN A 90 20.90 -24.60 -17.92
C ASN A 90 21.28 -26.09 -17.79
N ASP A 91 20.65 -26.96 -18.55
CA ASP A 91 20.93 -28.41 -18.65
C ASP A 91 22.30 -28.76 -19.27
N GLN A 92 23.22 -27.80 -19.42
CA GLN A 92 24.57 -28.03 -19.96
C GLN A 92 25.58 -28.15 -18.82
N GLU A 93 25.49 -29.27 -18.11
CA GLU A 93 26.58 -29.78 -17.29
C GLU A 93 27.64 -30.40 -18.23
N GLU A 94 28.67 -29.64 -18.60
CA GLU A 94 29.94 -30.23 -19.03
C GLU A 94 31.10 -29.69 -18.19
N ASP A 95 31.55 -30.57 -17.30
CA ASP A 95 32.93 -30.79 -16.87
C ASP A 95 33.89 -29.59 -16.75
N GLY A 96 34.27 -29.31 -15.49
CA GLY A 96 35.60 -28.81 -15.19
C GLY A 96 35.64 -27.69 -14.15
N ALA A 97 36.14 -28.04 -12.95
CA ALA A 97 36.29 -27.22 -11.74
C ALA A 97 34.97 -26.95 -11.00
N ASN A 98 34.98 -27.11 -9.67
CA ASN A 98 33.84 -26.86 -8.77
C ASN A 98 33.06 -25.60 -9.21
N ILE A 99 31.94 -25.81 -9.90
CA ILE A 99 31.02 -24.74 -10.25
C ILE A 99 30.31 -24.39 -8.94
N ASP A 100 30.34 -23.12 -8.55
CA ASP A 100 29.72 -22.62 -7.34
C ASP A 100 28.27 -23.12 -7.23
N LEU A 101 27.86 -23.50 -6.01
CA LEU A 101 26.48 -23.93 -5.65
C LEU A 101 25.38 -22.93 -6.08
N ASP A 102 25.76 -21.72 -6.53
CA ASP A 102 24.87 -20.71 -7.10
C ASP A 102 24.32 -21.11 -8.48
N SER A 103 25.03 -21.91 -9.27
CA SER A 103 24.55 -22.35 -10.60
C SER A 103 23.46 -23.41 -10.54
N GLN A 104 23.27 -24.05 -9.38
CA GLN A 104 22.27 -25.12 -9.18
C GLN A 104 20.98 -24.64 -8.52
N ARG A 105 20.90 -23.37 -8.10
CA ARG A 105 19.73 -22.84 -7.41
C ARG A 105 18.65 -22.46 -8.41
N LYS A 106 17.63 -23.32 -8.53
CA LYS A 106 16.30 -22.89 -8.98
C LYS A 106 15.79 -21.87 -7.98
N GLY A 107 15.77 -20.60 -8.38
CA GLY A 107 15.41 -19.52 -7.47
C GLY A 107 15.11 -18.23 -8.20
N LYS A 108 14.30 -17.39 -7.55
CA LYS A 108 14.07 -16.03 -8.01
C LYS A 108 15.30 -15.19 -7.69
N CYS A 109 15.90 -14.64 -8.73
CA CYS A 109 16.97 -13.66 -8.65
C CYS A 109 16.38 -12.25 -8.76
N ALA A 110 17.10 -11.25 -8.27
CA ALA A 110 16.68 -9.85 -8.36
C ALA A 110 17.80 -8.98 -8.95
N VAL A 111 17.43 -8.06 -9.83
CA VAL A 111 18.30 -6.98 -10.27
C VAL A 111 17.91 -5.73 -9.51
N ILE A 112 18.84 -5.17 -8.73
CA ILE A 112 18.62 -3.93 -8.00
C ILE A 112 19.44 -2.80 -8.59
N LYS A 113 18.91 -1.59 -8.53
CA LYS A 113 19.64 -0.34 -8.80
C LYS A 113 19.79 0.44 -7.51
N THR A 114 21.02 0.64 -7.07
CA THR A 114 21.31 1.43 -5.89
C THR A 114 21.06 2.91 -6.13
N SER A 115 20.89 3.67 -5.05
CA SER A 115 20.85 5.14 -5.10
C SER A 115 22.13 5.76 -5.70
N THR A 116 23.25 5.04 -5.67
CA THR A 116 24.52 5.42 -6.34
C THR A 116 24.50 5.18 -7.85
N ARG A 117 23.35 4.80 -8.42
CA ARG A 117 23.11 4.52 -9.85
C ARG A 117 23.87 3.29 -10.38
N GLN A 118 24.35 2.42 -9.50
CA GLN A 118 24.96 1.15 -9.86
C GLN A 118 23.90 0.04 -9.86
N THR A 119 24.04 -0.90 -10.78
CA THR A 119 23.14 -2.04 -10.90
C THR A 119 23.85 -3.29 -10.41
N TYR A 120 23.22 -4.01 -9.49
CA TYR A 120 23.73 -5.27 -8.94
C TYR A 120 22.76 -6.38 -9.26
N PHE A 121 23.29 -7.52 -9.68
CA PHE A 121 22.56 -8.76 -9.82
C PHE A 121 22.71 -9.56 -8.52
N LEU A 122 21.58 -9.97 -7.94
CA LEU A 122 21.53 -10.79 -6.76
C LEU A 122 20.98 -12.17 -7.11
N PRO A 123 21.80 -13.23 -6.99
CA PRO A 123 21.32 -14.61 -7.11
C PRO A 123 20.41 -14.99 -5.93
N VAL A 124 20.58 -14.33 -4.78
CA VAL A 124 19.79 -14.53 -3.56
C VAL A 124 19.21 -13.21 -3.10
N ILE A 125 17.87 -13.13 -3.03
CA ILE A 125 17.13 -11.91 -2.69
C ILE A 125 17.49 -11.41 -1.28
N GLY A 126 17.56 -12.31 -0.28
CA GLY A 126 17.98 -11.96 1.08
C GLY A 126 16.94 -12.33 2.13
N LEU A 127 16.59 -11.39 3.01
CA LEU A 127 15.67 -11.58 4.14
C LEU A 127 14.18 -11.39 3.78
N VAL A 128 13.89 -10.90 2.58
CA VAL A 128 12.52 -10.59 2.11
C VAL A 128 12.05 -11.67 1.14
N ASP A 129 10.76 -12.01 1.23
CA ASP A 129 10.12 -12.94 0.31
C ASP A 129 10.04 -12.38 -1.12
N ALA A 130 10.47 -13.19 -2.09
CA ALA A 130 10.46 -12.83 -3.51
C ALA A 130 9.07 -12.50 -4.07
N GLU A 131 8.01 -13.07 -3.48
CA GLU A 131 6.62 -12.89 -3.92
C GLU A 131 6.04 -11.53 -3.55
N LYS A 132 6.57 -10.89 -2.51
CA LYS A 132 6.12 -9.57 -2.06
C LYS A 132 6.75 -8.46 -2.86
N LEU A 133 7.92 -8.71 -3.45
CA LEU A 133 8.66 -7.74 -4.23
C LEU A 133 8.04 -7.58 -5.61
N LYS A 134 7.98 -6.33 -6.05
CA LYS A 134 7.55 -5.95 -7.39
C LYS A 134 8.62 -5.08 -8.04
N PRO A 135 8.74 -5.13 -9.38
CA PRO A 135 9.52 -4.14 -10.12
C PRO A 135 9.10 -2.72 -9.76
N GLY A 136 10.07 -1.90 -9.35
CA GLY A 136 9.87 -0.51 -8.89
C GLY A 136 9.84 -0.32 -7.38
N ASP A 137 9.82 -1.39 -6.57
CA ASP A 137 9.77 -1.27 -5.12
C ASP A 137 11.09 -0.74 -4.53
N LEU A 138 10.95 0.10 -3.49
CA LEU A 138 12.06 0.62 -2.69
C LEU A 138 12.46 -0.40 -1.63
N VAL A 139 13.74 -0.75 -1.59
CA VAL A 139 14.29 -1.74 -0.66
C VAL A 139 15.54 -1.21 0.04
N GLY A 140 15.67 -1.57 1.31
CA GLY A 140 16.85 -1.34 2.13
C GLY A 140 17.86 -2.47 1.91
N VAL A 141 19.06 -2.09 1.48
CA VAL A 141 20.12 -3.01 1.06
C VAL A 141 21.36 -2.81 1.92
N ASN A 142 22.08 -3.88 2.25
CA ASN A 142 23.36 -3.76 2.96
C ASN A 142 24.42 -3.07 2.06
N LYS A 143 25.23 -2.18 2.62
CA LYS A 143 26.26 -1.42 1.89
C LYS A 143 27.37 -2.30 1.32
N ASP A 144 27.73 -3.37 2.04
CA ASP A 144 28.89 -4.20 1.68
C ASP A 144 28.49 -5.41 0.83
N SER A 145 27.42 -6.11 1.24
CA SER A 145 26.98 -7.35 0.60
C SER A 145 25.85 -7.18 -0.41
N TYR A 146 25.28 -5.98 -0.52
CA TYR A 146 24.15 -5.66 -1.40
C TYR A 146 22.89 -6.53 -1.24
N LEU A 147 22.79 -7.32 -0.16
CA LEU A 147 21.61 -8.14 0.16
C LEU A 147 20.41 -7.27 0.57
N ILE A 148 19.21 -7.66 0.12
CA ILE A 148 17.96 -7.00 0.52
C ILE A 148 17.64 -7.41 1.96
N LEU A 149 17.54 -6.41 2.84
CA LEU A 149 17.27 -6.58 4.26
C LEU A 149 15.79 -6.34 4.58
N GLU A 150 15.19 -5.32 3.97
CA GLU A 150 13.84 -4.89 4.28
C GLU A 150 13.22 -4.14 3.10
N THR A 151 11.92 -4.28 2.92
CA THR A 151 11.12 -3.45 1.99
C THR A 151 10.80 -2.13 2.67
N LEU A 152 11.15 -1.03 2.02
CA LEU A 152 10.84 0.31 2.49
C LEU A 152 9.48 0.74 1.93
N PRO A 153 8.69 1.52 2.68
CA PRO A 153 7.50 2.13 2.13
C PRO A 153 7.85 3.02 0.94
N THR A 154 6.96 3.10 -0.04
CA THR A 154 7.14 3.97 -1.20
C THR A 154 7.28 5.42 -0.77
N GLU A 155 8.36 6.08 -1.19
CA GLU A 155 8.59 7.48 -0.87
C GLU A 155 8.04 8.38 -1.98
N TYR A 156 7.12 9.28 -1.61
CA TYR A 156 6.68 10.38 -2.45
C TYR A 156 7.57 11.59 -2.27
N ASP A 157 7.59 12.46 -3.30
CA ASP A 157 8.28 13.74 -3.21
C ASP A 157 7.83 14.54 -1.97
N SER A 158 8.80 15.10 -1.27
CA SER A 158 8.58 15.99 -0.12
C SER A 158 7.55 17.10 -0.39
N ARG A 159 7.48 17.59 -1.63
CA ARG A 159 6.52 18.62 -2.06
C ARG A 159 5.09 18.09 -2.05
N VAL A 160 4.90 16.83 -2.40
CA VAL A 160 3.57 16.18 -2.38
C VAL A 160 3.14 15.94 -0.94
N LYS A 161 4.05 15.55 -0.06
CA LYS A 161 3.76 15.46 1.39
C LYS A 161 3.36 16.82 1.97
N ALA A 162 3.95 17.91 1.50
CA ALA A 162 3.57 19.27 1.91
C ALA A 162 2.22 19.75 1.32
N MET A 163 1.70 19.09 0.29
CA MET A 163 0.36 19.36 -0.28
C MET A 163 -0.75 18.68 0.52
N GLU A 164 -0.40 17.71 1.35
CA GLU A 164 -1.32 17.14 2.31
C GLU A 164 -1.67 18.20 3.35
N VAL A 165 -2.97 18.43 3.53
CA VAL A 165 -3.44 19.40 4.50
C VAL A 165 -3.54 18.70 5.86
N ASP A 166 -2.51 18.89 6.69
CA ASP A 166 -2.45 18.37 8.07
C ASP A 166 -3.53 18.99 8.97
N GLU A 167 -3.87 20.27 8.73
CA GLU A 167 -4.89 21.00 9.49
C GLU A 167 -6.23 21.02 8.76
N ARG A 168 -7.20 20.30 9.31
CA ARG A 168 -8.56 20.25 8.76
C ARG A 168 -9.15 21.67 8.70
N PRO A 169 -9.61 22.14 7.52
CA PRO A 169 -10.42 23.35 7.46
C PRO A 169 -11.63 23.21 8.38
N THR A 170 -11.96 24.25 9.13
CA THR A 170 -13.09 24.29 10.07
C THR A 170 -14.32 25.00 9.50
N GLU A 171 -14.22 25.52 8.27
CA GLU A 171 -15.29 26.26 7.61
C GLU A 171 -16.54 25.38 7.42
N GLN A 172 -17.72 25.93 7.74
CA GLN A 172 -19.00 25.24 7.55
C GLN A 172 -19.75 25.82 6.35
N TYR A 173 -20.69 25.05 5.79
CA TYR A 173 -21.56 25.56 4.72
C TYR A 173 -22.43 26.75 5.17
N SER A 174 -22.70 26.88 6.47
CA SER A 174 -23.40 28.03 7.05
C SER A 174 -22.63 29.35 6.90
N ASP A 175 -21.31 29.28 6.72
CA ASP A 175 -20.45 30.46 6.59
C ASP A 175 -20.45 30.98 5.13
N ILE A 176 -21.10 30.26 4.20
CA ILE A 176 -21.17 30.58 2.78
C ILE A 176 -22.55 31.16 2.45
N GLY A 177 -22.61 32.47 2.19
CA GLY A 177 -23.87 33.14 1.85
C GLY A 177 -24.22 33.07 0.35
N GLY A 178 -25.49 32.78 0.04
CA GLY A 178 -26.09 33.03 -1.28
C GLY A 178 -25.74 32.03 -2.39
N LEU A 179 -25.08 30.91 -2.06
CA LEU A 179 -24.64 29.87 -3.00
C LEU A 179 -25.31 28.51 -2.75
N ASP A 180 -26.53 28.49 -2.22
CA ASP A 180 -27.22 27.26 -1.79
C ASP A 180 -27.35 26.21 -2.90
N LYS A 181 -27.63 26.66 -4.14
CA LYS A 181 -27.73 25.78 -5.30
C LYS A 181 -26.38 25.11 -5.61
N GLN A 182 -25.31 25.90 -5.64
CA GLN A 182 -23.95 25.41 -5.93
C GLN A 182 -23.45 24.48 -4.83
N ILE A 183 -23.76 24.78 -3.57
CA ILE A 183 -23.45 23.92 -2.43
C ILE A 183 -24.17 22.58 -2.59
N GLN A 184 -25.46 22.59 -2.90
CA GLN A 184 -26.23 21.35 -3.10
C GLN A 184 -25.65 20.50 -4.23
N GLU A 185 -25.36 21.08 -5.39
CA GLU A 185 -24.81 20.36 -6.54
C GLU A 185 -23.42 19.75 -6.23
N LEU A 186 -22.58 20.47 -5.50
CA LEU A 186 -21.27 19.97 -5.11
C LEU A 186 -21.36 18.86 -4.07
N VAL A 187 -22.28 18.96 -3.11
CA VAL A 187 -22.56 17.91 -2.12
C VAL A 187 -23.07 16.64 -2.81
N GLU A 188 -23.98 16.78 -3.77
CA GLU A 188 -24.49 15.65 -4.56
C GLU A 188 -23.41 15.00 -5.43
N ALA A 189 -22.47 15.77 -5.98
CA ALA A 189 -21.41 15.24 -6.82
C ALA A 189 -20.27 14.57 -6.03
N ILE A 190 -19.96 15.05 -4.83
CA ILE A 190 -18.76 14.63 -4.08
C ILE A 190 -19.12 13.84 -2.82
N VAL A 191 -19.97 14.40 -1.97
CA VAL A 191 -20.31 13.84 -0.65
C VAL A 191 -21.19 12.60 -0.81
N LEU A 192 -22.17 12.64 -1.72
CA LEU A 192 -23.11 11.54 -1.92
C LEU A 192 -22.41 10.25 -2.39
N PRO A 193 -21.49 10.27 -3.39
CA PRO A 193 -20.74 9.07 -3.76
C PRO A 193 -19.76 8.58 -2.69
N MET A 194 -19.28 9.45 -1.80
CA MET A 194 -18.39 9.03 -0.72
C MET A 194 -19.15 8.29 0.38
N ASN A 195 -20.30 8.81 0.80
CA ASN A 195 -21.07 8.27 1.91
C ASN A 195 -22.04 7.15 1.51
N HIS A 196 -22.59 7.18 0.29
CA HIS A 196 -23.68 6.30 -0.14
C HIS A 196 -23.39 5.62 -1.48
N LYS A 197 -22.30 4.86 -1.55
CA LYS A 197 -21.90 4.12 -2.78
C LYS A 197 -22.97 3.14 -3.25
N GLU A 198 -23.63 2.47 -2.32
CA GLU A 198 -24.70 1.48 -2.59
C GLU A 198 -25.83 2.07 -3.45
N LYS A 199 -26.16 3.36 -3.29
CA LYS A 199 -27.21 4.00 -4.10
C LYS A 199 -26.84 4.10 -5.58
N PHE A 200 -25.56 4.32 -5.88
CA PHE A 200 -25.05 4.39 -7.25
C PHE A 200 -24.93 2.98 -7.86
N GLU A 201 -24.47 2.01 -7.07
CA GLU A 201 -24.37 0.61 -7.48
C GLU A 201 -25.75 0.00 -7.79
N ASN A 202 -26.76 0.25 -6.94
CA ASN A 202 -28.14 -0.21 -7.16
C ASN A 202 -28.79 0.41 -8.39
N LEU A 203 -28.46 1.65 -8.70
CA LEU A 203 -28.97 2.36 -9.89
C LEU A 203 -28.18 2.02 -11.16
N GLY A 204 -26.99 1.42 -11.03
CA GLY A 204 -26.10 1.06 -12.13
C GLY A 204 -25.46 2.26 -12.83
N ILE A 205 -25.42 3.43 -12.20
CA ILE A 205 -24.82 4.65 -12.75
C ILE A 205 -23.45 4.91 -12.13
N GLN A 206 -22.53 5.42 -12.93
CA GLN A 206 -21.21 5.81 -12.44
C GLN A 206 -21.28 7.20 -11.80
N PRO A 207 -20.69 7.39 -10.59
CA PRO A 207 -20.64 8.70 -9.97
C PRO A 207 -19.74 9.64 -10.79
N PRO A 208 -19.99 10.96 -10.75
CA PRO A 208 -19.14 11.93 -11.43
C PRO A 208 -17.70 11.87 -10.89
N LYS A 209 -16.71 11.97 -11.79
CA LYS A 209 -15.28 11.87 -11.44
C LYS A 209 -14.76 13.14 -10.73
N GLY A 210 -15.21 14.30 -11.18
CA GLY A 210 -14.80 15.58 -10.62
C GLY A 210 -15.75 16.73 -10.94
N VAL A 211 -15.56 17.84 -10.23
CA VAL A 211 -16.33 19.07 -10.37
C VAL A 211 -15.40 20.22 -10.73
N LEU A 212 -15.78 21.02 -11.73
CA LEU A 212 -15.08 22.23 -12.12
C LEU A 212 -15.89 23.45 -11.70
N MET A 213 -15.33 24.27 -10.80
CA MET A 213 -15.90 25.54 -10.38
C MET A 213 -15.26 26.69 -11.16
N TYR A 214 -16.08 27.54 -11.78
CA TYR A 214 -15.58 28.72 -12.50
C TYR A 214 -16.40 29.97 -12.18
N GLY A 215 -15.80 31.14 -12.37
CA GLY A 215 -16.48 32.41 -12.20
C GLY A 215 -15.53 33.56 -11.87
N PRO A 216 -16.03 34.78 -11.61
CA PRO A 216 -15.20 35.91 -11.19
C PRO A 216 -14.38 35.62 -9.93
N PRO A 217 -13.20 36.24 -9.76
CA PRO A 217 -12.45 36.15 -8.51
C PRO A 217 -13.27 36.75 -7.34
N GLY A 218 -13.10 36.22 -6.13
CA GLY A 218 -13.81 36.71 -4.94
C GLY A 218 -15.20 36.09 -4.70
N THR A 219 -15.64 35.14 -5.53
CA THR A 219 -16.92 34.42 -5.39
C THR A 219 -16.91 33.25 -4.40
N GLY A 220 -15.81 33.05 -3.65
CA GLY A 220 -15.73 32.01 -2.62
C GLY A 220 -15.46 30.59 -3.10
N LYS A 221 -14.98 30.38 -4.35
CA LYS A 221 -14.65 29.04 -4.90
C LYS A 221 -13.71 28.22 -4.00
N THR A 222 -12.61 28.83 -3.55
CA THR A 222 -11.65 28.19 -2.64
C THR A 222 -12.26 27.91 -1.26
N LEU A 223 -13.18 28.77 -0.80
CA LEU A 223 -13.86 28.63 0.50
C LEU A 223 -14.86 27.47 0.48
N LEU A 224 -15.60 27.31 -0.63
CA LEU A 224 -16.52 26.19 -0.84
C LEU A 224 -15.78 24.85 -0.87
N ALA A 225 -14.62 24.77 -1.53
CA ALA A 225 -13.78 23.57 -1.50
C ALA A 225 -13.31 23.19 -0.09
N ARG A 226 -12.90 24.18 0.72
CA ARG A 226 -12.50 23.96 2.11
C ARG A 226 -13.65 23.48 3.00
N ALA A 227 -14.83 24.10 2.87
CA ALA A 227 -16.02 23.69 3.60
C ALA A 227 -16.43 22.25 3.22
N CYS A 228 -16.29 21.86 1.95
CA CYS A 228 -16.52 20.48 1.52
C CYS A 228 -15.53 19.48 2.14
N ALA A 229 -14.26 19.87 2.24
CA ALA A 229 -13.23 19.05 2.87
C ALA A 229 -13.49 18.86 4.38
N ALA A 230 -13.91 19.93 5.06
CA ALA A 230 -14.25 19.92 6.48
C ALA A 230 -15.36 18.91 6.81
N GLN A 231 -16.39 18.85 5.94
CA GLN A 231 -17.59 18.05 6.17
C GLN A 231 -17.44 16.58 5.79
N THR A 232 -16.65 16.26 4.75
CA THR A 232 -16.47 14.88 4.28
C THR A 232 -15.55 14.05 5.19
N LYS A 233 -14.74 14.69 6.04
CA LYS A 233 -13.68 14.03 6.83
C LYS A 233 -12.72 13.16 5.99
N ALA A 234 -12.68 13.41 4.68
CA ALA A 234 -11.79 12.74 3.74
C ALA A 234 -10.42 13.41 3.75
N THR A 235 -9.39 12.69 3.29
CA THR A 235 -8.05 13.27 3.11
C THR A 235 -8.12 14.37 2.06
N PHE A 236 -7.74 15.60 2.40
CA PHE A 236 -7.76 16.73 1.48
C PHE A 236 -6.35 17.06 1.00
N LEU A 237 -6.12 16.93 -0.30
CA LEU A 237 -4.87 17.30 -0.95
C LEU A 237 -5.07 18.63 -1.68
N LYS A 238 -4.35 19.66 -1.24
CA LYS A 238 -4.41 20.99 -1.87
C LYS A 238 -3.26 21.13 -2.85
N LEU A 239 -3.60 21.33 -4.12
CA LEU A 239 -2.67 21.53 -5.21
C LEU A 239 -2.95 22.90 -5.84
N ALA A 240 -1.94 23.75 -5.95
CA ALA A 240 -2.05 24.98 -6.72
C ALA A 240 -1.47 24.78 -8.13
N GLY A 241 -2.19 25.22 -9.17
CA GLY A 241 -1.77 25.09 -10.57
C GLY A 241 -0.33 25.55 -10.83
N PRO A 242 0.12 26.72 -10.32
CA PRO A 242 1.50 27.16 -10.48
C PRO A 242 2.55 26.23 -9.85
N GLN A 243 2.21 25.44 -8.83
CA GLN A 243 3.16 24.50 -8.21
C GLN A 243 3.53 23.33 -9.12
N LEU A 244 2.69 23.03 -10.11
CA LEU A 244 2.95 22.00 -11.11
C LEU A 244 3.98 22.44 -12.16
N VAL A 245 4.20 23.75 -12.31
CA VAL A 245 5.15 24.30 -13.27
C VAL A 245 6.54 24.30 -12.65
N GLN A 246 7.43 23.46 -13.20
CA GLN A 246 8.78 23.26 -12.68
C GLN A 246 9.83 23.65 -13.73
N MET A 247 11.02 24.04 -13.25
CA MET A 247 12.15 24.40 -14.13
C MET A 247 12.75 23.17 -14.84
N PHE A 248 12.69 22.00 -14.22
CA PHE A 248 13.21 20.76 -14.78
C PHE A 248 12.13 20.01 -15.56
N ILE A 249 12.54 19.50 -16.72
CA ILE A 249 11.67 18.78 -17.64
C ILE A 249 11.20 17.46 -16.99
N GLY A 250 9.89 17.26 -16.92
CA GLY A 250 9.26 16.05 -16.39
C GLY A 250 9.00 16.05 -14.89
N ASP A 251 9.53 17.03 -14.14
CA ASP A 251 9.29 17.13 -12.69
C ASP A 251 7.82 17.44 -12.38
N GLY A 252 7.18 18.30 -13.18
CA GLY A 252 5.74 18.60 -13.04
C GLY A 252 4.88 17.36 -13.25
N ALA A 253 5.15 16.60 -14.31
CA ALA A 253 4.46 15.34 -14.59
C ALA A 253 4.68 14.29 -13.50
N LYS A 254 5.91 14.18 -12.95
CA LYS A 254 6.19 13.31 -11.81
C LYS A 254 5.37 13.71 -10.59
N LEU A 255 5.32 15.01 -10.28
CA LEU A 255 4.59 15.53 -9.12
C LEU A 255 3.09 15.27 -9.22
N VAL A 256 2.50 15.38 -10.41
CA VAL A 256 1.11 14.97 -10.66
C VAL A 256 0.94 13.47 -10.37
N ARG A 257 1.79 12.59 -10.91
CA ARG A 257 1.69 11.14 -10.65
C ARG A 257 1.79 10.80 -9.16
N ASP A 258 2.74 11.42 -8.46
CA ASP A 258 2.97 11.18 -7.05
C ASP A 258 1.80 11.69 -6.19
N ALA A 259 1.23 12.87 -6.50
CA ALA A 259 0.05 13.40 -5.80
C ALA A 259 -1.18 12.51 -5.97
N PHE A 260 -1.40 12.02 -7.19
CA PHE A 260 -2.47 11.08 -7.46
C PHE A 260 -2.24 9.73 -6.77
N ALA A 261 -1.02 9.19 -6.78
CA ALA A 261 -0.69 7.95 -6.08
C ALA A 261 -0.88 8.06 -4.56
N LEU A 262 -0.45 9.17 -3.94
CA LEU A 262 -0.69 9.44 -2.52
C LEU A 262 -2.20 9.51 -2.21
N ALA A 263 -2.99 10.13 -3.10
CA ALA A 263 -4.44 10.16 -2.96
C ALA A 263 -5.08 8.77 -3.03
N LYS A 264 -4.51 7.83 -3.82
CA LYS A 264 -4.96 6.44 -3.89
C LYS A 264 -4.67 5.68 -2.60
N GLU A 265 -3.49 5.89 -2.01
CA GLU A 265 -3.11 5.26 -0.75
C GLU A 265 -3.98 5.76 0.41
N LYS A 266 -4.30 7.06 0.43
CA LYS A 266 -5.11 7.72 1.47
C LYS A 266 -6.61 7.77 1.19
N ALA A 267 -7.12 6.87 0.35
CA ALA A 267 -8.54 6.81 0.02
C ALA A 267 -9.40 6.53 1.28
N PRO A 268 -10.51 7.27 1.50
CA PRO A 268 -11.15 8.27 0.64
C PRO A 268 -10.44 9.63 0.65
N SER A 269 -10.24 10.23 -0.53
CA SER A 269 -9.50 11.48 -0.68
C SER A 269 -10.11 12.45 -1.71
N ILE A 270 -9.87 13.74 -1.51
CA ILE A 270 -10.29 14.83 -2.38
C ILE A 270 -9.04 15.61 -2.80
N ILE A 271 -8.81 15.70 -4.11
CA ILE A 271 -7.75 16.53 -4.70
C ILE A 271 -8.39 17.85 -5.12
N PHE A 272 -7.94 18.96 -4.53
CA PHE A 272 -8.36 20.30 -4.92
C PHE A 272 -7.26 20.98 -5.73
N ILE A 273 -7.56 21.33 -6.98
CA ILE A 273 -6.69 22.05 -7.89
C ILE A 273 -7.18 23.50 -7.99
N ASP A 274 -6.45 24.43 -7.39
CA ASP A 274 -6.70 25.87 -7.54
C ASP A 274 -5.92 26.43 -8.73
N GLU A 275 -6.39 27.53 -9.32
CA GLU A 275 -5.73 28.20 -10.46
C GLU A 275 -5.39 27.25 -11.62
N LEU A 276 -6.38 26.45 -12.07
CA LEU A 276 -6.19 25.51 -13.17
C LEU A 276 -5.75 26.20 -14.48
N ASP A 277 -6.05 27.49 -14.64
CA ASP A 277 -5.60 28.32 -15.76
C ASP A 277 -4.07 28.40 -15.89
N ALA A 278 -3.31 28.22 -14.81
CA ALA A 278 -1.85 28.21 -14.85
C ALA A 278 -1.28 27.07 -15.72
N ILE A 279 -1.98 25.93 -15.78
CA ILE A 279 -1.54 24.75 -16.56
C ILE A 279 -2.44 24.42 -17.74
N GLY A 280 -3.70 24.87 -17.71
CA GLY A 280 -4.74 24.48 -18.65
C GLY A 280 -4.84 25.35 -19.90
N THR A 281 -3.87 26.23 -20.17
CA THR A 281 -3.94 27.17 -21.31
C THR A 281 -3.99 26.41 -22.64
N LYS A 282 -4.86 26.84 -23.56
CA LYS A 282 -4.97 26.30 -24.92
C LYS A 282 -3.61 26.16 -25.61
N ARG A 283 -3.49 25.10 -26.40
CA ARG A 283 -2.31 24.81 -27.23
C ARG A 283 -2.11 25.94 -28.24
N PHE A 284 -1.21 26.86 -27.92
CA PHE A 284 -0.65 27.75 -28.91
C PHE A 284 0.56 27.07 -29.52
N ASP A 285 0.71 27.19 -30.84
CA ASP A 285 1.86 26.69 -31.61
C ASP A 285 3.07 27.60 -31.37
N SER A 286 3.40 27.84 -30.09
CA SER A 286 4.52 28.66 -29.66
C SER A 286 5.75 27.76 -29.51
N GLU A 287 6.79 28.03 -30.32
CA GLU A 287 8.09 27.33 -30.30
C GLU A 287 8.91 27.54 -29.00
N LYS A 288 8.34 28.18 -27.98
CA LYS A 288 9.04 28.47 -26.72
C LYS A 288 9.05 27.23 -25.82
N ALA A 289 10.24 26.86 -25.34
CA ALA A 289 10.45 25.66 -24.53
C ALA A 289 9.62 25.62 -23.23
N GLY A 290 9.27 26.76 -22.64
CA GLY A 290 8.49 26.83 -21.40
C GLY A 290 7.04 26.33 -21.54
N ASP A 291 6.37 26.68 -22.65
CA ASP A 291 4.97 26.32 -22.87
C ASP A 291 4.81 24.81 -23.08
N ARG A 292 5.83 24.17 -23.69
CA ARG A 292 5.84 22.73 -23.96
C ARG A 292 5.89 21.88 -22.68
N GLU A 293 6.54 22.36 -21.62
CA GLU A 293 6.61 21.62 -20.35
C GLU A 293 5.30 21.72 -19.56
N VAL A 294 4.67 22.91 -19.56
CA VAL A 294 3.34 23.11 -18.99
C VAL A 294 2.32 22.20 -19.67
N GLN A 295 2.35 22.14 -21.01
CA GLN A 295 1.51 21.24 -21.80
C GLN A 295 1.74 19.77 -21.47
N ARG A 296 3.00 19.34 -21.28
CA ARG A 296 3.32 17.96 -20.88
C ARG A 296 2.71 17.62 -19.52
N THR A 297 2.81 18.52 -18.55
CA THR A 297 2.25 18.32 -17.21
C THR A 297 0.71 18.29 -17.26
N MET A 298 0.09 19.12 -18.09
CA MET A 298 -1.35 19.10 -18.35
C MET A 298 -1.81 17.77 -18.96
N LEU A 299 -1.09 17.24 -19.96
CA LEU A 299 -1.39 15.95 -20.56
C LEU A 299 -1.28 14.81 -19.56
N GLU A 300 -0.29 14.85 -18.68
CA GLU A 300 -0.17 13.86 -17.60
C GLU A 300 -1.35 13.95 -16.62
N LEU A 301 -1.78 15.17 -16.26
CA LEU A 301 -2.98 15.36 -15.43
C LEU A 301 -4.22 14.77 -16.10
N LEU A 302 -4.42 15.01 -17.40
CA LEU A 302 -5.50 14.42 -18.18
C LEU A 302 -5.44 12.89 -18.20
N ASN A 303 -4.25 12.31 -18.42
CA ASN A 303 -4.06 10.87 -18.39
C ASN A 303 -4.38 10.27 -17.02
N GLN A 304 -3.96 10.92 -15.93
CA GLN A 304 -4.28 10.47 -14.58
C GLN A 304 -5.78 10.56 -14.32
N LEU A 305 -6.45 11.64 -14.72
CA LEU A 305 -7.90 11.83 -14.56
C LEU A 305 -8.73 10.82 -15.37
N ASP A 306 -8.33 10.52 -16.61
CA ASP A 306 -9.04 9.59 -17.48
C ASP A 306 -8.78 8.13 -17.08
N GLY A 307 -7.54 7.82 -16.69
CA GLY A 307 -7.09 6.51 -16.24
C GLY A 307 -7.66 6.05 -14.89
N PHE A 308 -8.51 6.85 -14.24
CA PHE A 308 -9.24 6.38 -13.06
C PHE A 308 -10.30 5.35 -13.41
N GLN A 309 -10.23 4.21 -12.75
CA GLN A 309 -11.37 3.31 -12.64
C GLN A 309 -12.52 4.06 -11.95
N PRO A 310 -13.76 3.98 -12.47
CA PRO A 310 -14.90 4.74 -11.96
C PRO A 310 -15.27 4.40 -10.50
N ASN A 311 -14.76 3.29 -9.96
CA ASN A 311 -14.99 2.82 -8.60
C ASN A 311 -14.01 3.43 -7.57
N MET A 312 -13.13 4.33 -7.98
CA MET A 312 -12.10 4.88 -7.11
C MET A 312 -12.68 5.94 -6.16
N GLN A 313 -12.31 5.88 -4.88
CA GLN A 313 -12.76 6.81 -3.82
C GLN A 313 -12.00 8.14 -3.82
N VAL A 314 -11.43 8.52 -4.96
CA VAL A 314 -10.69 9.76 -5.16
C VAL A 314 -11.57 10.69 -5.98
N LYS A 315 -11.81 11.89 -5.48
CA LYS A 315 -12.60 12.92 -6.19
C LYS A 315 -11.72 14.13 -6.46
N VAL A 316 -11.93 14.77 -7.62
CA VAL A 316 -11.15 15.94 -8.02
C VAL A 316 -12.06 17.17 -8.09
N ILE A 317 -11.63 18.25 -7.46
CA ILE A 317 -12.27 19.56 -7.52
C ILE A 317 -11.27 20.50 -8.19
N ALA A 318 -11.64 21.12 -9.30
CA ALA A 318 -10.85 22.16 -9.92
C ALA A 318 -11.53 23.52 -9.80
N ALA A 319 -10.74 24.57 -9.59
CA ALA A 319 -11.20 25.94 -9.60
C ALA A 319 -10.43 26.76 -10.66
N THR A 320 -11.17 27.58 -11.41
CA THR A 320 -10.58 28.56 -12.34
C THR A 320 -11.33 29.88 -12.29
N ASN A 321 -10.64 30.98 -12.55
CA ASN A 321 -11.30 32.27 -12.77
C ASN A 321 -11.66 32.49 -14.24
N ARG A 322 -11.01 31.74 -15.15
CA ARG A 322 -11.07 31.96 -16.60
C ARG A 322 -11.24 30.63 -17.32
N VAL A 323 -12.48 30.30 -17.66
CA VAL A 323 -12.81 29.08 -18.43
C VAL A 323 -12.53 29.23 -19.93
N ASP A 324 -12.47 30.47 -20.42
CA ASP A 324 -12.26 30.84 -21.83
C ASP A 324 -10.89 30.38 -22.39
N ILE A 325 -9.88 30.38 -21.52
CA ILE A 325 -8.49 30.03 -21.85
C ILE A 325 -8.19 28.54 -21.71
N LEU A 326 -9.08 27.76 -21.11
CA LEU A 326 -8.86 26.34 -20.87
C LEU A 326 -8.90 25.52 -22.18
N ASP A 327 -8.02 24.53 -22.28
CA ASP A 327 -8.05 23.54 -23.36
C ASP A 327 -9.41 22.81 -23.34
N PRO A 328 -10.14 22.72 -24.47
CA PRO A 328 -11.37 21.94 -24.56
C PRO A 328 -11.22 20.47 -24.10
N ALA A 329 -10.02 19.90 -24.17
CA ALA A 329 -9.75 18.57 -23.63
C ALA A 329 -9.98 18.48 -22.11
N LEU A 330 -9.68 19.57 -21.37
CA LEU A 330 -9.97 19.70 -19.95
C LEU A 330 -11.44 19.98 -19.67
N LEU A 331 -12.27 20.31 -20.66
CA LEU A 331 -13.69 20.63 -20.45
C LEU A 331 -14.63 19.50 -20.88
N ARG A 332 -14.07 18.33 -21.27
CA ARG A 332 -14.87 17.19 -21.70
C ARG A 332 -15.71 16.65 -20.53
N SER A 333 -16.97 16.33 -20.81
CA SER A 333 -17.97 15.86 -19.82
C SER A 333 -17.56 14.57 -19.09
N ASP A 334 -16.66 13.78 -19.67
CA ASP A 334 -16.15 12.54 -19.06
C ASP A 334 -15.15 12.81 -17.92
N VAL A 335 -14.57 14.02 -17.90
CA VAL A 335 -13.54 14.44 -16.95
C VAL A 335 -14.17 15.29 -15.84
N TRP A 336 -15.05 16.22 -16.20
CA TRP A 336 -15.69 17.13 -15.23
C TRP A 336 -17.19 17.20 -15.43
N THR A 337 -17.91 17.18 -14.32
CA THR A 337 -19.25 17.77 -14.28
C THR A 337 -19.05 19.28 -14.12
N VAL A 338 -19.17 20.02 -15.23
CA VAL A 338 -19.04 21.48 -15.25
C VAL A 338 -20.32 22.09 -14.68
N ARG A 339 -20.23 22.85 -13.57
CA ARG A 339 -21.36 23.54 -12.95
C ARG A 339 -20.96 24.88 -12.36
#